data_AF-A0A372E1P1-F1
#
_entry.id   AF-A0A372E1P1-F1
#
_cell.length_a   1.000
_cell.length_b   1.000
_cell.length_c   1.000
_cell.angle_alpha   90.00
_cell.angle_beta   90.00
_cell.angle_gamma   90.00
#
_symmetry.space_group_name_H-M   'P 1'
#
loop_
_entity.id
_entity.type
_entity.pdbx_description
1 polymer ?
#
loop_
_entity_poly.entity_id
_entity_poly.type
_entity_poly.pdbx_seq_one_letter_code
_entity_poly.pdbx_strand_id
1 'polypeptide(L)' 'MHKEVLRSIAGIEIYPLISFGIFFLFFLGLLVYVFVANRQHLHDMSALPLLPDAAEAASEDADSDPLFDSKPW' A
#
# COMPACT_ATOMS: atom_id res chain seq x y z
N MET A 1 13.87 -30.00 40.49
CA MET A 1 12.95 -30.01 39.33
C MET A 1 13.75 -30.40 38.09
N HIS A 2 13.43 -31.55 37.48
CA HIS A 2 14.22 -32.17 36.41
C HIS A 2 14.11 -31.40 35.09
N LYS A 3 15.10 -30.56 34.78
CA LYS A 3 15.22 -29.80 33.51
C LYS A 3 15.95 -30.59 32.41
N GLU A 4 16.47 -31.76 32.74
CA GLU A 4 17.33 -32.56 31.87
C GLU A 4 16.55 -33.50 30.91
N VAL A 5 15.23 -33.62 31.05
CA VAL A 5 14.40 -34.55 30.25
C VAL A 5 14.46 -34.22 28.76
N LEU A 6 14.48 -32.93 28.42
CA LEU A 6 14.54 -32.48 27.02
C LEU A 6 15.96 -32.56 26.47
N ARG A 7 16.98 -32.34 27.31
CA ARG A 7 18.40 -32.38 26.91
C ARG A 7 18.94 -33.80 26.74
N SER A 8 18.35 -34.79 27.40
CA SER A 8 18.73 -36.20 27.22
C SER A 8 18.32 -36.77 25.86
N ILE A 9 17.45 -36.07 25.11
CA ILE A 9 17.04 -36.46 23.77
C ILE A 9 18.05 -35.88 22.78
N ALA A 10 18.98 -36.73 22.33
CA ALA A 10 19.95 -36.36 21.31
C ALA A 10 19.22 -35.83 20.04
N GLY A 11 19.61 -34.66 19.56
CA GLY A 11 19.07 -34.06 18.33
C GLY A 11 17.83 -33.15 18.49
N ILE A 12 17.35 -32.91 19.71
CA ILE A 12 16.20 -32.00 19.95
C ILE A 12 16.45 -30.54 19.49
N GLU A 13 17.71 -30.13 19.42
CA GLU A 13 18.15 -28.80 19.01
C GLU A 13 17.92 -28.48 17.52
N ILE A 14 17.70 -29.50 16.70
CA ILE A 14 17.46 -29.34 15.25
C ILE A 14 16.06 -28.76 14.99
N TYR A 15 15.07 -29.08 15.83
CA TYR A 15 13.70 -28.60 15.65
C TYR A 15 13.59 -27.07 15.77
N PRO A 16 14.15 -26.42 16.82
CA PRO A 16 14.23 -24.96 16.88
C PRO A 16 14.96 -24.33 15.70
N LEU A 17 16.08 -24.92 15.25
CA LEU A 17 16.91 -24.36 14.19
C LEU A 17 16.18 -24.35 12.83
N ILE A 18 15.50 -25.46 12.50
CA ILE A 18 14.70 -25.56 11.27
C ILE A 18 13.49 -24.63 11.34
N SER A 19 12.80 -24.57 12.49
CA SER A 19 11.66 -23.68 12.68
C SER A 19 12.05 -22.21 12.49
N PHE A 20 13.20 -21.81 13.05
CA PHE A 20 13.78 -20.48 12.84
C PHE A 20 14.12 -20.23 11.37
N GLY A 21 14.75 -21.20 10.69
CA GLY A 21 15.07 -21.09 9.27
C GLY A 21 13.84 -20.91 8.38
N ILE A 22 12.79 -21.73 8.57
CA ILE A 22 11.54 -21.63 7.81
C ILE A 22 10.83 -20.31 8.10
N PHE A 23 10.73 -19.91 9.37
CA PHE A 23 10.14 -18.63 9.77
C PHE A 23 10.88 -17.46 9.09
N PHE A 24 12.20 -17.43 9.18
CA PHE A 24 13.01 -16.38 8.57
C PHE A 24 12.88 -16.34 7.05
N LEU A 25 12.94 -17.50 6.38
CA LEU A 25 12.77 -17.61 4.92
C LEU A 25 11.39 -17.14 4.47
N PHE A 26 10.34 -17.46 5.23
CA PHE A 26 8.99 -16.98 4.95
C PHE A 26 8.94 -15.44 4.97
N PHE A 27 9.51 -14.82 6.01
CA PHE A 27 9.58 -13.35 6.10
C PHE A 27 10.45 -12.73 5.00
N LEU A 28 11.59 -13.35 4.65
CA LEU A 28 12.43 -12.91 3.55
C LEU A 28 11.68 -12.94 2.21
N GLY A 29 10.91 -14.00 1.97
CA GLY A 29 10.05 -14.13 0.79
C GLY A 29 8.98 -13.03 0.73
N LEU A 30 8.31 -12.74 1.86
CA LEU A 30 7.33 -11.64 1.93
C LEU A 30 7.97 -10.27 1.66
N LEU A 31 9.15 -10.00 2.23
CA LEU A 31 9.86 -8.75 2.00
C LEU A 31 10.15 -8.58 0.50
N VAL A 32 10.73 -9.59 -0.15
CA VAL A 32 10.97 -9.57 -1.60
C VAL A 32 9.68 -9.35 -2.39
N TYR A 33 8.60 -10.06 -2.03
CA TYR A 33 7.30 -9.91 -2.69
C TYR A 33 6.76 -8.48 -2.59
N VAL A 34 6.82 -7.85 -1.41
CA VAL A 34 6.34 -6.48 -1.19
C VAL A 34 7.18 -5.47 -1.98
N PHE A 35 8.51 -5.60 -2.00
CA PHE A 35 9.37 -4.70 -2.76
C PHE A 35 9.11 -4.76 -4.27
N VAL A 36 8.79 -5.95 -4.80
CA VAL A 36 8.46 -6.14 -6.21
C VAL A 36 7.04 -5.62 -6.52
N ALA A 37 6.04 -5.99 -5.71
CA ALA A 37 4.64 -5.65 -5.95
C ALA A 37 4.36 -4.13 -5.86
N ASN A 38 5.01 -3.42 -4.95
CA ASN A 38 4.78 -1.98 -4.74
C ASN A 38 5.13 -1.14 -5.99
N ARG A 39 6.05 -1.57 -6.85
CA ARG A 39 6.43 -0.77 -8.03
C ARG A 39 5.41 -0.86 -9.17
N GLN A 40 4.73 -1.99 -9.31
CA GLN A 40 3.77 -2.21 -10.40
C GLN A 40 2.47 -1.42 -10.15
N HIS A 41 1.95 -1.43 -8.91
CA HIS A 41 0.68 -0.78 -8.59
C HIS A 41 0.78 0.76 -8.56
N LEU A 42 1.93 1.28 -8.15
CA LEU A 42 2.15 2.72 -7.96
C LEU A 42 2.32 3.45 -9.30
N HIS A 43 2.88 2.78 -10.31
CA HIS A 43 3.01 3.35 -11.65
C HIS A 43 1.65 3.65 -12.27
N ASP A 44 0.71 2.71 -12.17
CA ASP A 44 -0.62 2.83 -12.77
C ASP A 44 -1.48 3.88 -12.04
N MET A 45 -1.31 4.04 -10.72
CA MET A 45 -2.00 5.08 -9.94
C MET A 45 -1.35 6.46 -10.05
N SER A 46 -0.03 6.53 -10.32
CA SER A 46 0.67 7.82 -10.48
C SER A 46 0.31 8.56 -11.77
N ALA A 47 -0.25 7.85 -12.76
CA ALA A 47 -0.72 8.42 -14.01
C ALA A 47 -2.14 8.99 -13.93
N LEU A 48 -2.83 8.82 -12.80
CA LEU A 48 -4.10 9.50 -12.57
C LEU A 48 -3.82 10.96 -12.25
N PRO A 49 -4.31 11.92 -13.05
CA PRO A 49 -4.18 13.32 -12.71
C PRO A 49 -4.82 13.53 -11.34
N LEU A 50 -4.08 14.17 -10.42
CA LEU A 50 -4.63 14.72 -9.19
C LEU A 50 -5.58 15.84 -9.61
N LEU A 51 -6.80 15.49 -10.02
CA LEU A 51 -7.85 16.46 -10.28
C LEU A 51 -8.04 17.22 -8.97
N PRO A 52 -7.75 18.54 -8.92
CA PRO A 52 -8.29 19.38 -7.87
C PRO A 52 -9.79 19.22 -7.95
N ASP A 53 -10.46 19.12 -6.80
CA ASP A 53 -11.91 18.97 -6.72
C ASP A 53 -12.57 19.92 -7.72
N ALA A 54 -13.11 19.34 -8.80
CA ALA A 54 -13.84 20.04 -9.86
C ALA A 54 -15.21 20.56 -9.35
N ALA A 55 -15.26 20.91 -8.07
CA ALA A 55 -16.39 21.49 -7.37
C ALA A 55 -16.20 23.00 -7.12
N GLU A 56 -14.99 23.56 -7.24
CA GLU A 56 -14.76 25.01 -7.06
C GLU A 56 -14.75 25.81 -8.38
N ALA A 57 -14.51 25.19 -9.54
CA ALA A 57 -14.53 25.89 -10.83
C ALA A 57 -15.95 26.14 -11.39
N ALA A 58 -17.00 25.66 -10.72
CA ALA A 58 -18.39 25.76 -11.19
C ALA A 58 -19.17 26.97 -10.61
N SER A 59 -18.56 27.81 -9.76
CA SER A 59 -19.25 28.94 -9.13
C SER A 59 -18.73 30.34 -9.49
N GLU A 60 -17.65 30.49 -10.27
CA GLU A 60 -17.12 31.82 -10.63
C GLU A 60 -17.51 32.33 -12.03
N ASP A 61 -17.99 31.46 -12.93
CA ASP A 61 -18.39 31.86 -14.29
C ASP A 61 -19.91 32.11 -14.44
N ALA A 62 -20.66 32.17 -13.34
CA ALA A 62 -22.12 32.37 -13.36
C ALA A 62 -22.57 33.83 -13.15
N ASP A 63 -21.66 34.82 -13.19
CA ASP A 63 -22.00 36.25 -12.99
C ASP A 63 -21.45 37.20 -14.06
N SER A 64 -21.14 36.69 -15.27
CA SER A 64 -20.85 37.55 -16.42
C SER A 64 -21.57 37.05 -17.67
N ASP A 65 -22.90 37.05 -17.62
CA ASP A 65 -23.72 36.86 -18.81
C ASP A 65 -23.89 38.21 -19.54
N PRO A 66 -23.30 38.42 -20.74
CA PRO A 66 -23.48 39.64 -21.52
C PRO A 66 -24.85 39.70 -22.21
N LEU A 67 -25.75 38.73 -21.98
CA LEU A 67 -27.09 38.67 -22.58
C LEU A 67 -28.09 39.72 -22.07
N PHE A 68 -27.69 40.63 -21.18
CA PHE A 68 -28.49 41.82 -20.84
C PHE A 68 -28.34 42.98 -21.84
N ASP A 69 -27.54 42.84 -22.91
CA ASP A 69 -27.32 43.89 -23.93
C ASP A 69 -28.33 43.89 -25.09
N SER A 70 -29.47 43.19 -24.98
CA SER A 70 -30.45 43.20 -26.06
C SER A 70 -31.89 43.38 -25.59
N LYS A 71 -32.22 44.58 -25.11
CA LYS A 71 -33.60 45.07 -25.20
C LYS A 71 -33.68 46.59 -25.36
N PRO A 72 -33.84 47.10 -26.60
CA PRO A 72 -34.06 48.50 -26.86
C PRO A 72 -35.55 48.77 -27.13
N TRP A 73 -36.44 48.42 -26.19
CA TRP A 73 -37.82 48.91 -26.05
C TRP A 73 -38.52 48.26 -24.87
#